data_AF-A0A1B1T8R0-F1
#
_entry.id   AF-A0A1B1T8R0-F1
#
_cell.length_a   1.000
_cell.length_b   1.000
_cell.length_c   1.000
_cell.angle_alpha   90.00
_cell.angle_beta   90.00
_cell.angle_gamma   90.00
#
_symmetry.space_group_name_H-M   'P 1'
#
loop_
_entity.id
_entity.type
_entity.pdbx_description
1 polymer ?
#
loop_
_entity_poly.entity_id
_entity_poly.type
_entity_poly.pdbx_seq_one_letter_code
_entity_poly.pdbx_strand_id
1 'polypeptide(L)' 'MKEPQTIEEELAIIAAALDAGIDPFPPRKESKPRAKIALGWFMIIIMITWVSDIL' A
#
# COMPACT_ATOMS: atom_id res chain seq x y z
N MET A 1 3.94 -15.59 3.98
CA MET A 1 5.37 -15.57 4.38
C MET A 1 5.38 -15.79 5.88
N LYS A 2 6.29 -16.64 6.38
CA LYS A 2 6.44 -16.85 7.82
C LYS A 2 7.08 -15.59 8.40
N GLU A 3 6.46 -14.97 9.40
CA GLU A 3 7.09 -13.86 10.10
C GLU A 3 8.30 -14.39 10.88
N PRO A 4 9.45 -13.70 10.82
CA PRO A 4 10.63 -14.10 11.58
C PRO A 4 10.31 -14.07 13.07
N GLN A 5 10.81 -15.07 13.80
CA GLN A 5 10.46 -15.24 15.23
C GLN A 5 11.56 -14.72 16.16
N THR A 6 12.76 -14.47 15.61
CA THR A 6 13.91 -13.98 16.37
C THR A 6 14.59 -12.80 15.67
N ILE A 7 15.31 -12.01 16.47
CA ILE A 7 16.02 -10.81 16.00
C ILE A 7 17.12 -11.19 15.01
N GLU A 8 17.76 -12.35 15.18
CA GLU A 8 18.81 -12.85 14.29
C GLU A 8 18.28 -13.19 12.91
N GLU A 9 17.07 -13.75 12.83
CA GLU A 9 16.39 -14.03 11.55
C GLU A 9 16.00 -12.73 10.84
N GLU A 10 15.45 -11.74 11.56
CA GLU A 10 15.17 -10.40 11.02
C GLU A 10 16.44 -9.72 10.51
N LEU A 11 17.53 -9.78 11.28
CA LEU A 11 18.80 -9.18 10.92
C LEU A 11 19.42 -9.83 9.68
N ALA A 12 19.31 -11.15 9.55
CA ALA A 12 19.78 -11.87 8.36
C ALA A 12 19.03 -11.43 7.09
N ILE A 13 17.72 -11.18 7.20
CA ILE A 13 16.88 -10.69 6.10
C ILE A 13 17.29 -9.26 5.72
N ILE A 14 17.51 -8.39 6.71
CA ILE A 14 17.95 -7.00 6.50
C ILE A 14 19.35 -6.96 5.85
N ALA A 15 20.28 -7.79 6.32
CA ALA A 15 21.63 -7.90 5.75
C ALA A 15 21.60 -8.41 4.30
N ALA A 16 20.76 -9.40 4.00
CA ALA A 16 20.56 -9.89 2.63
C ALA A 16 19.96 -8.82 1.71
N ALA A 17 19.04 -8.00 2.22
CA ALA A 17 18.48 -6.87 1.48
C ALA A 17 19.56 -5.81 1.17
N LEU A 18 20.41 -5.48 2.15
CA LEU A 18 21.55 -4.57 1.98
C LEU A 18 22.56 -5.07 0.94
N ASP A 19 22.91 -6.35 0.97
CA ASP A 19 23.82 -6.98 0.00
C ASP A 19 23.23 -6.99 -1.42
N ALA A 20 21.90 -7.14 -1.53
CA ALA A 20 21.17 -6.99 -2.78
C ALA A 20 21.01 -5.53 -3.24
N GLY A 21 21.53 -4.55 -2.48
CA GLY A 21 21.42 -3.13 -2.77
C GLY A 21 20.01 -2.55 -2.57
N ILE A 22 19.15 -3.25 -1.83
CA ILE A 22 17.80 -2.82 -1.48
C ILE A 22 17.85 -2.10 -0.14
N ASP A 23 17.26 -0.91 -0.07
CA ASP A 23 17.13 -0.15 1.18
C ASP A 23 16.16 -0.87 2.15
N PRO A 24 16.63 -1.38 3.31
CA PRO A 24 15.78 -2.02 4.30
C PRO A 24 14.89 -1.05 5.06
N PHE A 25 15.15 0.26 4.96
CA PHE A 25 14.41 1.32 5.66
C PHE A 25 13.86 2.36 4.66
N PRO A 26 12.95 1.94 3.76
CA PRO A 26 12.45 2.83 2.73
C PRO A 26 11.80 4.08 3.36
N PRO A 27 11.97 5.26 2.74
CA PRO A 27 11.36 6.48 3.23
C PRO A 27 9.84 6.35 3.23
N ARG A 28 9.17 7.04 4.16
CA ARG A 28 7.70 7.05 4.23
C ARG A 28 7.14 7.51 2.88
N LYS A 29 6.34 6.66 2.25
CA LYS A 29 5.71 6.97 0.97
C LYS A 29 4.87 8.22 1.10
N GLU A 30 5.14 9.21 0.26
CA GLU A 30 4.33 10.42 0.20
C GLU A 30 2.87 10.07 -0.06
N SER A 31 1.97 10.64 0.75
CA SER A 31 0.54 10.47 0.55
C SER A 31 0.13 11.20 -0.72
N LYS A 32 0.01 10.46 -1.84
CA LYS A 32 -0.52 11.02 -3.09
C LYS A 32 -2.04 11.15 -2.97
N PRO A 33 -2.63 12.36 -3.05
CA PRO A 33 -4.07 12.54 -2.87
C PRO A 33 -4.91 11.92 -4.00
N ARG A 34 -4.28 11.50 -5.11
CA ARG A 34 -4.93 10.87 -6.27
C ARG A 34 -5.80 9.68 -5.88
N ALA A 35 -5.36 8.84 -4.95
CA ALA A 35 -6.13 7.68 -4.50
C ALA A 35 -7.43 8.09 -3.80
N LYS A 36 -7.37 9.14 -2.96
CA LYS A 36 -8.56 9.69 -2.28
C LYS A 36 -9.54 10.32 -3.28
N ILE A 37 -9.01 11.05 -4.26
CA ILE A 37 -9.82 11.66 -5.32
C ILE A 37 -10.50 10.60 -6.18
N ALA A 38 -9.77 9.56 -6.58
CA ALA A 38 -10.32 8.44 -7.36
C ALA A 38 -11.43 7.71 -6.60
N LEU A 39 -11.25 7.48 -5.29
CA LEU A 39 -12.27 6.86 -4.45
C LEU A 39 -13.54 7.72 -4.33
N GLY A 40 -13.38 9.04 -4.17
CA GLY A 40 -14.52 9.96 -4.14
C GLY A 40 -15.31 9.96 -5.45
N TRP A 41 -14.62 10.04 -6.60
CA TRP A 41 -15.27 9.94 -7.91
C TRP A 41 -15.95 8.60 -8.14
N PHE A 42 -15.32 7.51 -7.73
CA PHE A 42 -15.92 6.17 -7.80
C PHE A 42 -17.23 6.12 -7.02
N MET A 43 -17.26 6.65 -5.79
CA MET A 43 -18.48 6.71 -4.98
C MET A 43 -19.58 7.56 -5.63
N ILE A 44 -19.23 8.67 -6.27
CA ILE A 44 -20.21 9.51 -6.97
C ILE A 44 -20.82 8.74 -8.16
N ILE A 45 -19.99 8.09 -8.97
CA ILE A 45 -20.44 7.35 -10.16
C ILE A 45 -21.38 6.23 -9.74
N ILE A 46 -21.03 5.42 -8.73
CA ILE A 46 -21.91 4.33 -8.29
C ILE A 46 -23.24 4.87 -7.76
N MET A 47 -23.24 5.99 -7.02
CA MET A 47 -24.47 6.58 -6.51
C MET A 47 -25.37 7.11 -7.62
N ILE A 48 -24.80 7.81 -8.61
CA ILE A 48 -25.56 8.30 -9.76
C ILE A 48 -26.12 7.13 -10.56
N THR A 49 -25.30 6.11 -10.82
CA THR A 49 -25.73 4.93 -11.59
C THR A 49 -26.89 4.22 -10.89
N TRP A 50 -26.81 4.05 -9.57
CA TRP A 50 -27.88 3.46 -8.76
C TRP A 50 -29.16 4.30 -8.76
N VAL A 51 -29.04 5.63 -8.60
CA VAL A 51 -30.20 6.53 -8.64
C VAL A 51 -30.83 6.58 -10.02
N SER A 52 -30.03 6.50 -11.09
CA SER A 52 -30.52 6.45 -12.47
C SER A 52 -31.24 5.14 -12.82
N ASP A 53 -30.90 4.01 -12.19
CA ASP A 53 -31.66 2.75 -12.36
C ASP A 53 -33.01 2.77 -11.61
N ILE A 54 -33.15 3.62 -10.59
CA ILE A 54 -34.37 3.74 -9.76
C ILE A 54 -35.41 4.69 -10.39
N LEU A 55 -34.97 5.67 -11.19
CA LEU A 55 -35.80 6.70 -11.84
C LEU A 55 -36.30 6.25 -13.22
#